data_AF-A0A9C9ERV2-F1
#
_entry.id   AF-A0A9C9ERV2-F1
#
_cell.length_a   1.000
_cell.length_b   1.000
_cell.length_c   1.000
_cell.angle_alpha   90.00
_cell.angle_beta   90.00
_cell.angle_gamma   90.00
#
_symmetry.space_group_name_H-M   'P 1'
#
loop_
_entity.id
_entity.type
_entity.pdbx_description
1 polymer ?
#
loop_
_entity_poly.entity_id
_entity_poly.type
_entity_poly.pdbx_seq_one_letter_code
_entity_poly.pdbx_strand_id
1 'polypeptide(L)'
;MARYTGSKCRLCRREGMKLFLKGDRCMSTKCAVERRQYPPGEHGQRMRRRTTEYGMQLREKQKVKRIYGVLERQFRRYFEMASRQKGVTGENLLRLLELRLDNVVYRAGFAPSRDAARQLVSHRHFTVNGRIVNVPSYSVKVGDVI
;
A
#
# COMPACT_ATOMS: atom_id res chain seq x y z
N MET A 1 -9.27 3.54 -13.63
CA MET A 1 -8.60 4.31 -12.54
C MET A 1 -7.09 4.13 -12.62
N ALA A 2 -6.32 5.21 -12.59
CA ALA A 2 -4.86 5.15 -12.62
C ALA A 2 -4.28 4.45 -11.36
N ARG A 3 -3.25 3.63 -11.56
CA ARG A 3 -2.47 2.97 -10.49
C ARG A 3 -1.04 2.72 -10.97
N TYR A 4 -0.14 2.40 -10.04
CA TYR A 4 1.20 1.94 -10.41
C TYR A 4 1.15 0.51 -10.95
N THR A 5 1.49 0.32 -12.23
CA THR A 5 1.52 -0.98 -12.91
C THR A 5 2.94 -1.52 -13.15
N GLY A 6 3.97 -0.75 -12.78
CA GLY A 6 5.36 -1.09 -13.04
C GLY A 6 5.95 -2.15 -12.10
N SER A 7 7.27 -2.30 -12.17
CA SER A 7 8.04 -3.29 -11.40
C SER A 7 7.95 -3.07 -9.87
N LYS A 8 7.11 -3.83 -9.19
CA LYS A 8 6.89 -3.70 -7.72
C LYS A 8 8.11 -4.05 -6.86
N CYS A 9 8.87 -5.08 -7.23
CA CYS A 9 10.07 -5.49 -6.47
C CYS A 9 11.16 -4.39 -6.47
N ARG A 10 11.18 -3.53 -7.51
CA ARG A 10 12.05 -2.35 -7.57
C ARG A 10 11.73 -1.38 -6.45
N LEU A 11 10.44 -1.22 -6.11
CA LEU A 11 9.99 -0.37 -5.03
C LEU A 11 10.42 -0.91 -3.66
N CYS A 12 10.26 -2.22 -3.41
CA CYS A 12 10.72 -2.84 -2.16
C CYS A 12 12.23 -2.65 -1.96
N ARG A 13 13.02 -2.87 -3.03
CA ARG A 13 14.48 -2.63 -3.00
C ARG A 13 14.84 -1.17 -2.73
N ARG A 14 14.09 -0.23 -3.28
CA ARG A 14 14.33 1.21 -3.05
C ARG A 14 14.04 1.61 -1.60
N GLU A 15 12.99 1.05 -0.99
CA GLU A 15 12.64 1.31 0.41
C GLU A 15 13.43 0.44 1.40
N GLY A 16 14.25 -0.50 0.91
CA GLY A 16 15.13 -1.32 1.75
C GLY A 16 14.42 -2.36 2.61
N MET A 17 13.13 -2.60 2.39
CA MET A 17 12.33 -3.55 3.17
C MET A 17 11.30 -4.30 2.31
N LYS A 18 10.78 -5.42 2.82
CA LYS A 18 9.69 -6.16 2.17
C LYS A 18 8.37 -5.37 2.34
N LEU A 19 7.78 -4.97 1.21
CA LEU A 19 6.45 -4.31 1.18
C LEU A 19 5.30 -5.26 0.83
N PHE A 20 5.58 -6.56 0.64
CA PHE A 20 4.59 -7.63 0.35
C PHE A 20 3.64 -7.37 -0.84
N LEU A 21 4.13 -6.71 -1.89
CA LEU A 21 3.30 -6.29 -3.03
C LEU A 21 2.99 -7.40 -4.07
N LYS A 22 3.54 -8.61 -3.89
CA LYS A 22 3.43 -9.75 -4.83
C LYS A 22 2.93 -11.06 -4.19
N GLY A 23 2.27 -10.99 -3.03
CA GLY A 23 1.77 -12.19 -2.34
C GLY A 23 2.87 -13.20 -2.02
N ASP A 24 2.63 -14.48 -2.30
CA ASP A 24 3.48 -15.61 -1.90
C ASP A 24 4.92 -15.50 -2.37
N ARG A 25 5.16 -14.87 -3.53
CA ARG A 25 6.52 -14.63 -4.02
C ARG A 25 7.36 -13.80 -3.04
N CYS A 26 6.74 -12.91 -2.27
CA CYS A 26 7.42 -12.10 -1.26
C CYS A 26 7.84 -12.90 -0.02
N MET A 27 7.22 -14.06 0.21
CA MET A 27 7.57 -15.01 1.28
C MET A 27 8.66 -15.99 0.85
N SER A 28 8.80 -16.24 -0.45
CA SER A 28 9.83 -17.13 -0.99
C SER A 28 11.24 -16.51 -1.07
N THR A 29 12.26 -17.37 -1.13
CA THR A 29 13.69 -17.04 -1.43
C THR A 29 13.91 -16.37 -2.79
N LYS A 30 12.87 -16.33 -3.64
CA LYS A 30 12.87 -15.61 -4.93
C LYS A 30 12.58 -14.12 -4.77
N CYS A 31 12.40 -13.63 -3.53
CA CYS A 31 12.18 -12.23 -3.24
C CYS A 31 13.42 -11.39 -3.61
N ALA A 32 13.20 -10.30 -4.35
CA ALA A 32 14.31 -9.45 -4.80
C ALA A 32 15.02 -8.72 -3.65
N VAL A 33 14.35 -8.55 -2.51
CA VAL A 33 14.93 -7.90 -1.32
C VAL A 33 15.95 -8.81 -0.66
N GLU A 34 15.67 -10.11 -0.56
CA GLU A 34 16.60 -11.09 0.01
C GLU A 34 17.82 -11.29 -0.87
N ARG A 35 17.62 -11.40 -2.19
CA ARG A 35 18.73 -11.58 -3.13
C ARG A 35 19.57 -10.33 -3.35
N ARG A 36 18.96 -9.15 -3.24
CA ARG A 36 19.56 -7.86 -3.63
C ARG A 36 19.08 -6.75 -2.69
N GLN A 37 19.63 -6.74 -1.47
CA GLN A 37 19.29 -5.77 -0.41
C GLN A 37 19.93 -4.37 -0.63
N TYR A 38 19.92 -3.90 -1.87
CA TYR A 38 20.43 -2.58 -2.24
C TYR A 38 19.45 -1.89 -3.21
N PRO A 39 19.40 -0.54 -3.22
CA PRO A 39 18.51 0.20 -4.09
C PRO A 39 18.68 -0.18 -5.58
N PRO A 40 17.63 -0.02 -6.39
CA PRO A 40 17.72 -0.27 -7.83
C PRO A 40 18.52 0.82 -8.55
N GLY A 41 19.11 0.47 -9.69
CA GLY A 41 19.95 1.35 -10.52
C GLY A 41 21.42 0.97 -10.46
N GLU A 42 22.22 1.50 -11.39
CA GLU A 42 23.66 1.24 -11.51
C GLU A 42 24.42 1.58 -10.22
N HIS A 43 24.11 2.72 -9.61
CA HIS A 43 24.73 3.17 -8.36
C HIS A 43 24.13 2.54 -7.10
N GLY A 44 23.28 1.52 -7.24
CA GLY A 44 22.59 0.90 -6.12
C GLY A 44 23.52 0.30 -5.07
N GLN A 45 24.67 -0.23 -5.50
CA GLN A 45 25.69 -0.85 -4.63
C GLN A 45 26.69 0.15 -4.05
N ARG A 46 26.71 1.41 -4.53
CA ARG A 46 27.60 2.43 -3.99
C ARG A 46 27.20 2.76 -2.55
N MET A 47 28.18 3.19 -1.76
CA MET A 47 27.98 3.59 -0.37
C MET A 47 26.83 4.60 -0.26
N ARG A 48 25.87 4.32 0.63
CA ARG A 48 24.73 5.21 0.84
C ARG A 48 25.22 6.52 1.46
N ARG A 49 24.93 7.63 0.79
CA ARG A 49 25.12 8.97 1.36
C ARG A 49 24.18 9.15 2.55
N ARG A 50 24.61 9.95 3.54
CA ARG A 50 23.76 10.35 4.67
C ARG A 50 22.48 10.98 4.13
N THR A 51 21.34 10.47 4.59
CA THR A 51 20.03 10.97 4.14
C THR A 51 19.73 12.26 4.91
N THR A 52 19.22 13.27 4.21
CA THR A 52 18.70 14.49 4.84
C THR A 52 17.40 14.19 5.59
N GLU A 53 17.00 15.06 6.51
CA GLU A 53 15.73 14.91 7.24
C GLU A 53 14.53 14.85 6.29
N TYR A 54 14.46 15.76 5.31
CA TYR A 54 13.46 15.71 4.24
C TYR A 54 13.49 14.38 3.48
N GLY A 55 14.68 13.87 3.17
CA GLY A 55 14.85 12.59 2.51
C GLY A 55 14.27 11.44 3.32
N MET A 56 14.46 11.44 4.64
CA MET A 56 13.91 10.46 5.56
C MET A 56 12.37 10.51 5.57
N GLN A 57 11.79 11.70 5.78
CA GLN A 57 10.34 11.91 5.79
C GLN A 57 9.70 11.51 4.45
N LEU A 58 10.34 11.88 3.34
CA LEU A 58 9.89 11.50 2.00
C LEU A 58 9.86 9.98 1.83
N ARG A 59 10.87 9.25 2.33
CA ARG A 59 10.92 7.79 2.24
C ARG A 59 9.82 7.14 3.05
N GLU A 60 9.58 7.59 4.29
CA GLU A 60 8.48 7.08 5.11
C GLU A 60 7.12 7.30 4.44
N LYS A 61 6.88 8.50 3.90
CA LYS A 61 5.68 8.76 3.10
C LYS A 61 5.55 7.81 1.91
N GLN A 62 6.62 7.64 1.13
CA GLN A 62 6.60 6.76 -0.04
C GLN A 62 6.37 5.30 0.36
N LYS A 63 6.92 4.85 1.48
CA LYS A 63 6.73 3.50 2.02
C LYS A 63 5.26 3.23 2.30
N VAL A 64 4.60 4.06 3.10
CA VAL A 64 3.17 3.90 3.42
C VAL A 64 2.33 3.95 2.15
N LYS A 65 2.52 4.96 1.30
CA LYS A 65 1.78 5.09 0.04
C LYS A 65 1.88 3.81 -0.83
N ARG A 66 3.07 3.25 -0.95
CA ARG A 66 3.33 2.05 -1.77
C ARG A 66 2.75 0.78 -1.17
N ILE A 67 2.77 0.64 0.16
CA ILE A 67 2.15 -0.49 0.85
C ILE A 67 0.67 -0.59 0.49
N TYR A 68 -0.06 0.52 0.58
CA TYR A 68 -1.50 0.56 0.27
C TYR A 68 -1.80 0.75 -1.23
N GLY A 69 -0.79 0.91 -2.08
CA GLY A 69 -0.97 1.03 -3.54
C GLY A 69 -1.77 2.27 -3.99
N VAL A 70 -1.84 3.32 -3.16
CA VAL A 70 -2.62 4.54 -3.46
C VAL A 70 -1.79 5.58 -4.22
N LEU A 71 -2.46 6.42 -5.02
CA LEU A 71 -1.82 7.54 -5.71
C LEU A 71 -1.52 8.69 -4.74
N GLU A 72 -0.53 9.53 -5.07
CA GLU A 72 -0.09 10.65 -4.22
C GLU A 72 -1.24 11.62 -3.89
N ARG A 73 -2.06 11.99 -4.88
CA ARG A 73 -3.22 12.86 -4.68
C ARG A 73 -4.26 12.24 -3.73
N GLN A 74 -4.45 10.93 -3.81
CA GLN A 74 -5.37 10.22 -2.91
C GLN A 74 -4.79 10.10 -1.51
N PHE A 75 -3.50 9.79 -1.39
CA PHE A 75 -2.79 9.73 -0.11
C PHE A 75 -2.83 11.08 0.62
N ARG A 76 -2.57 12.19 -0.10
CA ARG A 76 -2.67 13.55 0.45
C ARG A 76 -4.06 13.85 1.01
N ARG A 77 -5.13 13.47 0.29
CA ARG A 77 -6.51 13.63 0.79
C ARG A 77 -6.75 12.83 2.06
N TYR A 78 -6.27 11.59 2.16
CA TYR A 78 -6.37 10.82 3.41
C TYR A 78 -5.61 11.47 4.56
N PHE A 79 -4.45 12.07 4.30
CA PHE A 79 -3.70 12.80 5.30
C PHE A 79 -4.45 14.06 5.78
N GLU A 80 -5.01 14.84 4.87
CA GLU A 80 -5.82 16.02 5.21
C GLU A 80 -7.10 15.64 5.98
N MET A 81 -7.71 14.49 5.67
CA MET A 81 -8.82 13.95 6.45
C MET A 81 -8.36 13.50 7.85
N ALA A 82 -7.23 12.80 7.95
CA ALA A 82 -6.68 12.34 9.21
C ALA A 82 -6.28 13.50 10.13
N SER A 83 -5.72 14.59 9.59
CA SER A 83 -5.31 15.76 10.37
C SER A 83 -6.48 16.58 10.92
N ARG A 84 -7.67 16.41 10.35
CA ARG A 84 -8.91 17.04 10.84
C ARG A 84 -9.63 16.21 11.90
N GLN A 85 -9.27 14.93 12.04
CA GLN A 85 -9.85 14.05 13.05
C GLN A 85 -9.18 14.29 14.40
N LYS A 86 -9.95 14.12 15.49
CA LYS A 86 -9.40 14.14 16.85
C LYS A 86 -8.44 12.95 17.06
N GLY A 87 -7.43 13.13 17.90
CA GLY A 87 -6.43 12.10 18.22
C GLY A 87 -5.14 12.21 17.42
N VAL A 88 -4.34 11.14 17.40
CA VAL A 88 -3.03 11.11 16.75
C VAL A 88 -3.18 10.98 15.22
N THR A 89 -2.75 12.01 14.49
CA THR A 89 -2.88 12.09 13.02
C THR A 89 -2.31 10.87 12.29
N GLY A 90 -1.17 10.35 12.76
CA GLY A 90 -0.53 9.17 12.15
C GLY A 90 -1.39 7.91 12.27
N GLU A 91 -2.00 7.68 13.43
CA GLU A 91 -2.91 6.55 13.66
C GLU A 91 -4.19 6.70 12.84
N ASN A 92 -4.75 7.92 12.79
CA ASN A 92 -5.93 8.21 11.99
C ASN A 92 -5.68 7.97 10.51
N LEU A 93 -4.50 8.35 9.98
CA LEU A 93 -4.12 8.07 8.60
C LEU A 93 -4.06 6.57 8.33
N LEU A 94 -3.41 5.80 9.21
CA LEU A 94 -3.31 4.35 9.05
C LEU A 94 -4.70 3.70 9.14
N ARG A 95 -5.55 4.12 10.07
CA ARG A 95 -6.94 3.65 10.19
C ARG A 95 -7.71 3.90 8.90
N LEU A 96 -7.66 5.10 8.34
CA LEU A 96 -8.34 5.44 7.08
C LEU A 96 -7.86 4.60 5.89
N LEU A 97 -6.56 4.29 5.85
CA LEU A 97 -5.99 3.42 4.80
C LEU A 97 -6.38 1.95 5.01
N GLU A 98 -6.47 1.50 6.26
CA GLU A 98 -6.82 0.12 6.60
C GLU A 98 -8.30 -0.19 6.32
N LEU A 99 -9.19 0.79 6.50
CA LEU A 99 -10.64 0.70 6.26
C LEU A 99 -11.05 0.67 4.79
N ARG A 100 -10.12 0.80 3.85
CA ARG A 100 -10.46 0.72 2.42
C ARG A 100 -10.92 -0.69 2.06
N LEU A 101 -11.99 -0.82 1.27
CA LEU A 101 -12.53 -2.11 0.85
C LEU A 101 -11.49 -3.02 0.17
N ASP A 102 -10.64 -2.47 -0.71
CA ASP A 102 -9.57 -3.25 -1.33
C ASP A 102 -8.53 -3.77 -0.32
N ASN A 103 -8.26 -3.01 0.74
CA ASN A 103 -7.39 -3.43 1.81
C ASN A 103 -8.06 -4.45 2.73
N VAL A 104 -9.33 -4.27 3.07
CA VAL A 104 -10.09 -5.22 3.90
C VAL A 104 -10.20 -6.59 3.21
N VAL A 105 -10.53 -6.61 1.91
CA VAL A 105 -10.54 -7.84 1.09
C VAL A 105 -9.18 -8.55 1.12
N TYR A 106 -8.08 -7.79 1.02
CA TYR A 106 -6.73 -8.35 1.14
C TYR A 106 -6.45 -8.89 2.55
N ARG A 107 -6.85 -8.18 3.61
CA ARG A 107 -6.63 -8.58 5.00
C ARG A 107 -7.43 -9.81 5.41
N ALA A 108 -8.64 -9.96 4.87
CA ALA A 108 -9.48 -11.14 5.06
C ALA A 108 -9.00 -12.37 4.28
N GLY A 109 -7.95 -12.24 3.45
CA GLY A 109 -7.34 -13.38 2.76
C GLY A 109 -7.99 -13.74 1.42
N PHE A 110 -9.02 -13.02 0.97
CA PHE A 110 -9.69 -13.28 -0.31
C PHE A 110 -8.80 -12.99 -1.53
N ALA A 111 -7.68 -12.29 -1.35
CA ALA A 111 -6.75 -11.99 -2.42
C ALA A 111 -5.29 -12.08 -1.96
N PRO A 112 -4.38 -12.61 -2.80
CA PRO A 112 -2.97 -12.78 -2.42
C PRO A 112 -2.19 -11.45 -2.38
N SER A 113 -2.74 -10.37 -2.93
CA SER A 113 -2.12 -9.04 -2.87
C SER A 113 -3.17 -7.94 -2.96
N ARG A 114 -2.84 -6.75 -2.45
CA ARG A 114 -3.72 -5.56 -2.54
C ARG A 114 -4.11 -5.20 -3.98
N ASP A 115 -3.22 -5.42 -4.95
CA ASP A 115 -3.54 -5.18 -6.36
C ASP A 115 -4.56 -6.18 -6.90
N ALA A 116 -4.45 -7.45 -6.49
CA ALA A 116 -5.43 -8.48 -6.83
C ALA A 116 -6.77 -8.17 -6.15
N ALA A 117 -6.77 -7.83 -4.87
CA ALA A 117 -7.97 -7.42 -4.13
C ALA A 117 -8.68 -6.25 -4.84
N ARG A 118 -7.92 -5.23 -5.23
CA ARG A 118 -8.44 -4.08 -5.98
C ARG A 118 -9.11 -4.50 -7.28
N GLN A 119 -8.50 -5.41 -8.03
CA GLN A 119 -9.07 -5.90 -9.28
C GLN A 119 -10.37 -6.65 -9.01
N LEU A 120 -10.39 -7.54 -8.02
CA LEU A 120 -11.58 -8.31 -7.67
C LEU A 120 -12.76 -7.41 -7.25
N VAL A 121 -12.49 -6.39 -6.43
CA VAL A 121 -13.47 -5.36 -6.07
C VAL A 121 -13.97 -4.63 -7.32
N SER A 122 -13.06 -4.10 -8.16
CA SER A 122 -13.45 -3.40 -9.39
C SER A 122 -14.27 -4.25 -10.35
N HIS A 123 -14.07 -5.57 -10.34
CA HIS A 123 -14.79 -6.55 -11.15
C HIS A 123 -16.11 -7.04 -10.52
N ARG A 124 -16.59 -6.39 -9.45
CA ARG A 124 -17.90 -6.68 -8.81
C ARG A 124 -17.99 -8.06 -8.14
N HIS A 125 -16.88 -8.62 -7.67
CA HIS A 125 -16.90 -9.91 -6.96
C HIS A 125 -17.33 -9.80 -5.47
N PHE A 126 -17.51 -8.59 -4.94
CA PHE A 126 -17.85 -8.38 -3.54
C PHE A 126 -19.13 -7.55 -3.38
N THR A 127 -19.84 -7.85 -2.31
CA THR A 127 -20.96 -7.06 -1.80
C THR A 127 -20.57 -6.40 -0.49
N VAL A 128 -21.25 -5.32 -0.13
CA VAL A 128 -21.22 -4.78 1.24
C VAL A 128 -22.67 -4.63 1.67
N ASN A 129 -23.06 -5.32 2.74
CA ASN A 129 -24.44 -5.38 3.24
C ASN A 129 -25.44 -5.76 2.13
N GLY A 130 -25.09 -6.79 1.34
CA GLY A 130 -25.94 -7.32 0.25
C GLY A 130 -25.96 -6.49 -1.05
N ARG A 131 -25.26 -5.36 -1.12
CA ARG A 131 -25.19 -4.52 -2.33
C ARG A 131 -23.83 -4.65 -2.99
N ILE A 132 -23.79 -4.79 -4.32
CA ILE A 132 -22.53 -4.87 -5.07
C ILE A 132 -21.76 -3.54 -4.94
N VAL A 133 -20.51 -3.60 -4.49
CA VAL A 133 -19.62 -2.45 -4.39
C VAL A 133 -18.39 -2.68 -5.25
N ASN A 134 -18.25 -1.89 -6.33
CA ASN A 134 -17.12 -1.97 -7.25
C ASN A 134 -16.07 -0.89 -7.08
N VAL A 135 -16.11 -0.16 -5.95
CA VAL A 135 -15.24 0.98 -5.67
C VAL A 135 -14.17 0.56 -4.65
N PRO A 136 -12.90 0.38 -5.06
CA PRO A 136 -11.82 -0.04 -4.15
C PRO A 136 -11.56 0.93 -2.99
N SER A 137 -11.88 2.21 -3.18
CA SER A 137 -11.73 3.24 -2.15
C SER A 137 -12.94 3.40 -1.25
N TYR A 138 -13.94 2.52 -1.36
CA TYR A 138 -15.05 2.48 -0.41
C TYR A 138 -14.50 2.34 1.01
N SER A 139 -14.98 3.17 1.93
CA SER A 139 -14.57 3.14 3.32
C SER A 139 -15.53 2.25 4.08
N VAL A 140 -15.04 1.08 4.48
CA VAL A 140 -15.78 0.13 5.32
C VAL A 140 -15.99 0.72 6.70
N LYS A 141 -17.16 0.46 7.28
CA LYS A 141 -17.52 0.84 8.64
C LYS A 141 -17.55 -0.39 9.54
N VAL A 142 -17.44 -0.15 10.84
CA VAL A 142 -17.65 -1.19 11.84
C VAL A 142 -19.08 -1.72 11.70
N GLY A 143 -19.21 -3.04 11.62
CA GLY A 143 -20.50 -3.73 11.44
C GLY A 143 -20.89 -4.01 9.99
N ASP A 144 -20.12 -3.54 9.00
CA ASP A 144 -20.36 -3.91 7.60
C ASP A 144 -20.07 -5.40 7.36
N VAL A 145 -20.96 -6.07 6.63
CA VAL A 145 -20.81 -7.46 6.16
C VAL A 145 -20.34 -7.45 4.71
N ILE A 146 -19.21 -8.11 4.42
CA ILE A 146 -18.53 -8.12 3.12
C ILE A 146 -18.62 -9.51 2.49
#